data_AF-A0A1B6VY19-F1
#
_entry.id   AF-A0A1B6VY19-F1
#
_cell.length_a   1.000
_cell.length_b   1.000
_cell.length_c   1.000
_cell.angle_alpha   90.00
_cell.angle_beta   90.00
_cell.angle_gamma   90.00
#
_symmetry.space_group_name_H-M   'P 1'
#
loop_
_entity.id
_entity.type
_entity.pdbx_description
1 polymer ?
#
loop_
_entity_poly.entity_id
_entity_poly.type
_entity_poly.pdbx_seq_one_letter_code
_entity_poly.pdbx_strand_id
1 'polypeptide(L)'
;MRIRSLILTLLLASPFAAAGNLECNRETPLEYVLTTYRCVYHNGSLAQAYAAMRTNRFEDGRLRLDFPGMPRRLPANNFQYRGNVRFDLHGNGRSERYLAQTSIKYSSPDSVMIKYLYEDRNNSIYTHEALFQRKGSDVEITSELVAAP
;
A
#
# COMPACT_ATOMS: atom_id res chain seq x y z
N MET A 1 -52.55 -18.21 19.89
CA MET A 1 -51.34 -17.34 19.91
C MET A 1 -50.49 -17.66 18.70
N ARG A 2 -50.14 -16.65 17.88
CA ARG A 2 -49.48 -16.81 16.57
C ARG A 2 -48.15 -16.06 16.62
N ILE A 3 -47.05 -16.79 16.80
CA ILE A 3 -45.71 -16.19 16.91
C ILE A 3 -45.15 -16.06 15.48
N ARG A 4 -44.97 -14.81 15.05
CA ARG A 4 -44.31 -14.44 13.78
C ARG A 4 -42.81 -14.70 13.92
N SER A 5 -42.28 -15.67 13.18
CA SER A 5 -40.83 -15.81 12.97
C SER A 5 -40.38 -14.78 11.93
N LEU A 6 -39.90 -13.64 12.42
CA LEU A 6 -39.04 -12.72 11.67
C LEU A 6 -37.60 -13.12 11.98
N ILE A 7 -37.01 -14.00 11.16
CA ILE A 7 -35.56 -14.22 11.19
C ILE A 7 -34.94 -13.43 10.05
N LEU A 8 -34.68 -12.18 10.42
CA LEU A 8 -33.53 -11.34 10.09
C LEU A 8 -32.53 -11.97 9.09
N THR A 9 -32.54 -11.46 7.86
CA THR A 9 -31.45 -11.52 6.89
C THR A 9 -30.19 -10.90 7.50
N LEU A 10 -29.33 -11.71 8.10
CA LEU A 10 -27.98 -11.28 8.46
C LEU A 10 -27.14 -11.24 7.18
N LEU A 11 -26.93 -10.02 6.67
CA LEU A 11 -25.82 -9.69 5.76
C LEU A 11 -24.51 -10.16 6.39
N LEU A 12 -23.95 -11.26 5.88
CA LEU A 12 -22.52 -11.55 5.99
C LEU A 12 -21.82 -10.98 4.76
N ALA A 13 -21.84 -9.65 4.63
CA ALA A 13 -20.80 -8.96 3.88
C ALA A 13 -19.58 -8.89 4.81
N SER A 14 -18.83 -9.98 4.90
CA SER A 14 -17.54 -10.03 5.59
C SER A 14 -16.53 -9.19 4.78
N PRO A 15 -16.04 -8.04 5.27
CA PRO A 15 -15.04 -7.25 4.56
C PRO A 15 -13.64 -7.71 4.98
N PHE A 16 -13.34 -9.00 4.90
CA PHE A 16 -12.03 -9.53 5.30
C PHE A 16 -11.59 -10.69 4.39
N ALA A 17 -11.52 -10.42 3.09
CA ALA A 17 -10.71 -11.19 2.14
C ALA A 17 -9.74 -10.29 1.36
N ALA A 18 -9.53 -9.05 1.82
CA ALA A 18 -8.74 -8.07 1.08
C ALA A 18 -7.24 -8.38 1.03
N ALA A 19 -6.70 -9.26 1.88
CA ALA A 19 -5.30 -9.72 1.74
C ALA A 19 -5.19 -11.11 1.09
N GLY A 20 -6.26 -11.91 1.09
CA GLY A 20 -6.25 -13.28 0.55
C GLY A 20 -6.20 -13.36 -0.97
N ASN A 21 -6.54 -12.26 -1.66
CA ASN A 21 -6.48 -12.16 -3.11
C ASN A 21 -5.19 -11.49 -3.60
N LEU A 22 -4.25 -11.14 -2.70
CA LEU A 22 -2.98 -10.51 -3.06
C LEU A 22 -1.88 -11.57 -3.14
N GLU A 23 -1.32 -11.75 -4.32
CA GLU A 23 -0.16 -12.60 -4.56
C GLU A 23 1.03 -11.73 -4.90
N CYS A 24 2.19 -11.91 -4.25
CA CYS A 24 3.38 -11.11 -4.50
C CYS A 24 4.58 -12.03 -4.76
N ASN A 25 5.32 -11.74 -5.82
CA ASN A 25 6.58 -12.37 -6.14
C ASN A 25 7.70 -11.33 -6.11
N ARG A 26 8.84 -11.68 -5.51
CA ARG A 26 10.07 -10.90 -5.59
C ARG A 26 10.70 -11.16 -6.96
N GLU A 27 11.01 -10.11 -7.71
CA GLU A 27 11.80 -10.25 -8.94
C GLU A 27 13.29 -10.11 -8.62
N THR A 28 14.13 -10.79 -9.41
CA THR A 28 15.59 -10.68 -9.30
C THR A 28 15.99 -9.22 -9.56
N PRO A 29 16.74 -8.57 -8.66
CA PRO A 29 17.05 -7.15 -8.81
C PRO A 29 17.89 -6.90 -10.07
N LEU A 30 17.51 -5.88 -10.85
CA LEU A 30 18.39 -5.23 -11.82
C LEU A 30 19.49 -4.49 -11.03
N GLU A 31 20.72 -4.40 -11.56
CA GLU A 31 21.96 -3.97 -10.89
C GLU A 31 21.91 -2.65 -10.07
N TYR A 32 20.84 -1.85 -10.18
CA TYR A 32 20.68 -0.55 -9.53
C TYR A 32 19.37 -0.38 -8.73
N VAL A 33 18.52 -1.42 -8.64
CA VAL A 33 17.26 -1.38 -7.88
C VAL A 33 17.37 -2.37 -6.72
N LEU A 34 17.25 -1.88 -5.48
CA LEU A 34 17.47 -2.69 -4.28
C LEU A 34 16.53 -3.89 -4.22
N THR A 35 15.25 -3.72 -4.58
CA THR A 35 14.29 -4.82 -4.72
C THR A 35 13.05 -4.37 -5.49
N THR A 36 12.63 -5.15 -6.50
CA THR A 36 11.35 -5.00 -7.18
C THR A 36 10.43 -6.15 -6.80
N TYR A 37 9.18 -5.81 -6.52
CA TYR A 37 8.13 -6.78 -6.24
C TYR A 37 6.99 -6.59 -7.23
N ARG A 38 6.53 -7.71 -7.80
CA ARG A 38 5.30 -7.74 -8.59
C ARG A 38 4.23 -8.46 -7.81
N CYS A 39 3.14 -7.75 -7.57
CA CYS A 39 1.96 -8.33 -6.98
C CYS A 39 0.76 -8.27 -7.92
N VAL A 40 -0.17 -9.19 -7.74
CA VAL A 40 -1.47 -9.18 -8.40
C VAL A 40 -2.52 -9.25 -7.30
N TYR A 41 -3.47 -8.32 -7.33
CA TYR A 41 -4.68 -8.38 -6.53
C TYR A 41 -5.84 -8.87 -7.41
N HIS A 42 -6.26 -10.11 -7.18
CA HIS A 42 -7.27 -10.79 -7.99
C HIS A 42 -8.68 -10.30 -7.70
N ASN A 43 -9.47 -10.10 -8.76
CA ASN A 43 -10.91 -9.81 -8.71
C ASN A 43 -11.27 -8.64 -7.79
N GLY A 44 -10.75 -7.44 -8.07
CA GLY A 44 -11.21 -6.26 -7.36
C GLY A 44 -10.75 -4.93 -7.92
N SER A 45 -10.76 -3.93 -7.03
CA SER A 45 -10.56 -2.53 -7.36
C SER A 45 -9.20 -2.01 -6.87
N LEU A 46 -8.75 -0.88 -7.43
CA LEU A 46 -7.57 -0.16 -6.95
C LEU A 46 -7.65 0.13 -5.44
N ALA A 47 -8.83 0.44 -4.91
CA ALA A 47 -9.03 0.72 -3.50
C ALA A 47 -8.85 -0.54 -2.62
N GLN A 48 -9.33 -1.70 -3.08
CA GLN A 48 -9.13 -2.98 -2.38
C GLN A 48 -7.67 -3.42 -2.45
N ALA A 49 -7.04 -3.33 -3.62
CA ALA A 49 -5.62 -3.61 -3.81
C ALA A 49 -4.74 -2.71 -2.92
N TYR A 50 -5.07 -1.42 -2.81
CA TYR A 50 -4.39 -0.50 -1.90
C TYR A 50 -4.52 -0.96 -0.44
N ALA A 51 -5.73 -1.31 0.01
CA ALA A 51 -5.96 -1.82 1.37
C ALA A 51 -5.21 -3.15 1.64
N ALA A 52 -5.11 -4.01 0.62
CA ALA A 52 -4.33 -5.24 0.66
C ALA A 52 -2.85 -4.93 0.92
N MET A 53 -2.26 -4.06 0.10
CA MET A 53 -0.85 -3.66 0.21
C MET A 53 -0.52 -2.98 1.54
N ARG A 54 -1.47 -2.26 2.15
CA ARG A 54 -1.31 -1.69 3.51
C ARG A 54 -1.24 -2.75 4.61
N THR A 55 -1.92 -3.88 4.43
CA THR A 55 -2.00 -4.94 5.45
C THR A 55 -1.11 -6.15 5.12
N ASN A 56 -0.41 -6.10 3.99
CA ASN A 56 0.50 -7.14 3.53
C ASN A 56 1.60 -7.42 4.57
N ARG A 57 1.81 -8.70 4.86
CA ARG A 57 2.80 -9.21 5.81
C ARG A 57 3.96 -9.93 5.11
N PHE A 58 4.19 -9.67 3.82
CA PHE A 58 5.31 -10.25 3.08
C PHE A 58 6.64 -10.03 3.81
N GLU A 59 7.52 -11.02 3.72
CA GLU A 59 8.64 -11.33 4.62
C GLU A 59 9.54 -10.17 5.05
N ASP A 60 9.61 -9.08 4.28
CA ASP A 60 10.52 -7.97 4.53
C ASP A 60 9.83 -6.70 5.09
N GLY A 61 8.49 -6.67 5.19
CA GLY A 61 7.72 -5.49 5.64
C GLY A 61 7.84 -4.23 4.74
N ARG A 62 8.86 -4.19 3.86
CA ARG A 62 9.21 -3.14 2.91
C ARG A 62 8.22 -2.98 1.77
N LEU A 63 7.44 -4.02 1.51
CA LEU A 63 6.32 -4.02 0.58
C LEU A 63 5.07 -3.33 1.13
N ARG A 64 5.02 -3.11 2.45
CA ARG A 64 3.81 -2.65 3.11
C ARG A 64 3.67 -1.14 2.90
N LEU A 65 2.61 -0.72 2.22
CA LEU A 65 2.28 0.70 2.01
C LEU A 65 1.62 1.34 3.24
N ASP A 66 2.17 1.09 4.43
CA ASP A 66 1.65 1.55 5.72
C ASP A 66 2.62 2.50 6.40
N PHE A 67 3.03 3.53 5.67
CA PHE A 67 3.93 4.55 6.19
C PHE A 67 3.16 5.71 6.86
N PRO A 68 3.74 6.37 7.89
CA PRO A 68 3.17 7.56 8.48
C PRO A 68 2.89 8.66 7.45
N GLY A 69 1.76 9.35 7.56
CA GLY A 69 1.36 10.39 6.59
C GLY A 69 0.64 9.87 5.34
N MET A 70 0.55 8.55 5.16
CA MET A 70 -0.26 7.95 4.08
C MET A 70 -1.75 7.82 4.48
N PRO A 71 -2.68 8.11 3.56
CA PRO A 71 -4.12 8.05 3.83
C PRO A 71 -4.59 6.60 4.01
N ARG A 72 -5.38 6.30 5.04
CA ARG A 72 -5.83 4.92 5.35
C ARG A 72 -6.64 4.24 4.23
N ARG A 73 -7.23 5.03 3.34
CA ARG A 73 -7.98 4.58 2.17
C ARG A 73 -7.38 5.27 0.95
N LEU A 74 -7.48 4.62 -0.20
CA LEU A 74 -7.10 5.23 -1.46
C LEU A 74 -7.99 6.47 -1.69
N PRO A 75 -7.44 7.69 -1.76
CA PRO A 75 -8.23 8.90 -1.99
C PRO A 75 -8.87 8.86 -3.36
N ALA A 76 -10.09 9.39 -3.51
CA ALA A 76 -10.77 9.41 -4.81
C ALA A 76 -10.10 10.33 -5.86
N ASN A 77 -9.20 11.22 -5.42
CA ASN A 77 -8.49 12.19 -6.24
C ASN A 77 -6.99 12.16 -5.91
N ASN A 78 -6.19 12.92 -6.67
CA ASN A 78 -4.79 13.12 -6.35
C ASN A 78 -4.61 13.62 -4.90
N PHE A 79 -3.59 13.08 -4.23
CA PHE A 79 -3.28 13.41 -2.84
C PHE A 79 -1.80 13.73 -2.69
N GLN A 80 -1.51 14.75 -1.89
CA GLN A 80 -0.15 15.08 -1.48
C GLN A 80 -0.12 15.36 0.02
N TYR A 81 0.92 14.88 0.68
CA TYR A 81 1.24 15.17 2.07
C TYR A 81 2.74 15.43 2.18
N ARG A 82 3.12 16.43 2.96
CA ARG A 82 4.51 16.69 3.38
C ARG A 82 4.50 17.09 4.84
N GLY A 83 5.30 16.42 5.66
CA GLY A 83 5.34 16.72 7.08
C GLY A 83 6.35 15.90 7.86
N ASN A 84 6.61 16.35 9.08
CA ASN A 84 7.44 15.61 10.02
C ASN A 84 6.66 14.42 10.58
N VAL A 85 7.20 13.23 10.41
CA VAL A 85 6.64 11.99 10.96
C VAL A 85 7.59 11.36 11.94
N ARG A 86 7.06 10.46 12.76
CA ARG A 86 7.83 9.71 13.75
C ARG A 86 7.55 8.22 13.61
N PHE A 87 8.60 7.44 13.36
CA PHE A 87 8.52 5.98 13.35
C PHE A 87 9.87 5.36 13.68
N ASP A 88 9.87 4.09 14.03
CA ASP A 88 11.07 3.30 14.31
C ASP A 88 11.45 2.53 13.04
N LEU A 89 12.37 3.09 12.26
CA LEU A 89 12.83 2.50 11.00
C LEU A 89 13.61 1.20 11.24
N HIS A 90 14.30 1.08 12.37
CA HIS A 90 15.24 -0.01 12.65
C HIS A 90 14.65 -1.12 13.51
N GLY A 91 13.42 -0.96 14.00
CA GLY A 91 12.78 -1.91 14.92
C GLY A 91 13.47 -1.98 16.28
N ASN A 92 14.20 -0.95 16.68
CA ASN A 92 14.98 -0.92 17.93
C ASN A 92 14.21 -0.33 19.13
N GLY A 93 12.92 -0.04 18.97
CA GLY A 93 12.04 0.58 19.94
C GLY A 93 12.17 2.11 20.03
N ARG A 94 13.02 2.74 19.21
CA ARG A 94 13.26 4.20 19.24
C ARG A 94 12.66 4.85 18.01
N SER A 95 11.62 5.65 18.24
CA SER A 95 11.05 6.45 17.18
C SER A 95 11.92 7.67 16.88
N GLU A 96 12.23 7.87 15.60
CA GLU A 96 13.00 9.01 15.12
C GLU A 96 12.13 9.93 14.27
N ARG A 97 12.54 11.19 14.13
CA ARG A 97 11.84 12.17 13.27
C ARG A 97 12.41 12.10 11.86
N TYR A 98 11.51 11.97 10.88
CA TYR A 98 11.83 12.01 9.46
C TYR A 98 10.97 13.07 8.77
N LEU A 99 11.50 13.71 7.73
CA LEU A 99 10.67 14.48 6.81
C LEU A 99 10.08 13.52 5.80
N ALA A 100 8.76 13.32 5.84
CA ALA A 100 8.07 12.43 4.92
C ALA A 100 7.25 13.21 3.89
N GLN A 101 7.17 12.63 2.69
CA GLN A 101 6.32 13.09 1.60
C GLN A 101 5.54 11.91 1.03
N THR A 102 4.23 12.05 0.88
CA THR A 102 3.39 11.08 0.17
C THR A 102 2.77 11.76 -1.04
N SER A 103 2.81 11.09 -2.18
CA SER A 103 2.12 11.51 -3.41
C SER A 103 1.33 10.32 -3.96
N ILE A 104 0.02 10.51 -4.16
CA ILE A 104 -0.86 9.57 -4.86
C ILE A 104 -1.38 10.31 -6.08
N LYS A 105 -1.05 9.81 -7.28
CA LYS A 105 -1.39 10.45 -8.55
C LYS A 105 -2.06 9.45 -9.47
N TYR A 106 -3.27 9.77 -9.90
CA TYR A 106 -3.97 9.04 -10.94
C TYR A 106 -3.44 9.48 -12.31
N SER A 107 -3.08 8.50 -13.14
CA SER A 107 -2.80 8.73 -14.56
C SER A 107 -4.01 8.41 -15.43
N SER A 108 -4.90 7.55 -14.92
CA SER A 108 -6.22 7.25 -15.48
C SER A 108 -7.13 6.72 -14.35
N PRO A 109 -8.43 6.49 -14.58
CA PRO A 109 -9.29 5.82 -13.62
C PRO A 109 -8.81 4.42 -13.20
N ASP A 110 -8.00 3.78 -14.05
CA ASP A 110 -7.49 2.41 -13.89
C ASP A 110 -6.02 2.36 -13.48
N SER A 111 -5.36 3.50 -13.26
CA SER A 111 -3.92 3.55 -13.00
C SER A 111 -3.57 4.63 -11.98
N VAL A 112 -2.94 4.21 -10.87
CA VAL A 112 -2.50 5.12 -9.79
C VAL A 112 -1.07 4.83 -9.38
N MET A 113 -0.26 5.88 -9.32
CA MET A 113 1.11 5.85 -8.81
C MET A 113 1.13 6.37 -7.38
N ILE A 114 1.75 5.62 -6.49
CA ILE A 114 1.95 5.96 -5.09
C ILE A 114 3.44 6.09 -4.84
N LYS A 115 3.86 7.24 -4.31
CA LYS A 115 5.24 7.50 -3.91
C LYS A 115 5.26 7.91 -2.45
N TYR A 116 6.13 7.27 -1.66
CA TYR A 116 6.43 7.64 -0.30
C TYR A 116 7.92 7.90 -0.19
N LEU A 117 8.28 9.14 0.15
CA LEU A 117 9.65 9.56 0.35
C LEU A 117 9.86 9.87 1.82
N TYR A 118 10.99 9.46 2.38
CA TYR A 118 11.43 9.93 3.69
C TYR A 118 12.91 10.26 3.68
N GLU A 119 13.26 11.33 4.38
CA GLU A 119 14.63 11.80 4.57
C GLU A 119 15.06 11.49 6.01
N ASP A 120 16.19 10.79 6.16
CA ASP A 120 16.79 10.49 7.45
C ASP A 120 17.61 11.65 8.02
N ARG A 121 18.17 11.46 9.22
CA ARG A 121 18.94 12.49 9.91
C ARG A 121 20.28 12.83 9.24
N ASN A 122 20.75 11.95 8.35
CA ASN A 122 21.97 12.12 7.57
C ASN A 122 21.65 12.66 6.16
N ASN A 123 20.44 13.17 5.95
CA ASN A 123 19.90 13.65 4.68
C ASN A 123 19.88 12.58 3.58
N SER A 124 19.88 11.29 3.95
CA SER A 124 19.71 10.20 3.00
C SER A 124 18.22 10.09 2.67
N ILE A 125 17.91 10.07 1.36
CA ILE A 125 16.55 10.04 0.86
C ILE A 125 16.21 8.63 0.39
N TYR A 126 15.14 8.09 0.94
CA TYR A 126 14.60 6.80 0.57
C TYR A 126 13.23 6.98 -0.06
N THR A 127 13.00 6.29 -1.17
CA THR A 127 11.73 6.35 -1.90
C THR A 127 11.14 4.95 -2.05
N HIS A 128 9.90 4.79 -1.60
CA HIS A 128 9.05 3.65 -1.96
C HIS A 128 8.10 4.09 -3.07
N GLU A 129 8.12 3.36 -4.18
CA GLU A 129 7.20 3.58 -5.28
C GLU A 129 6.31 2.34 -5.46
N ALA A 130 5.04 2.57 -5.79
CA ALA A 130 4.11 1.52 -6.12
C ALA A 130 3.14 1.99 -7.21
N LEU A 131 3.17 1.31 -8.36
CA LEU A 131 2.25 1.52 -9.46
C LEU A 131 1.15 0.46 -9.40
N PHE A 132 -0.10 0.89 -9.32
CA PHE A 132 -1.27 0.02 -9.41
C PHE A 132 -1.93 0.21 -10.76
N GLN A 133 -2.15 -0.87 -11.50
CA GLN A 133 -2.80 -0.86 -12.80
C GLN A 133 -3.89 -1.92 -12.85
N ARG A 134 -5.12 -1.49 -13.12
CA ARG A 134 -6.23 -2.41 -13.35
C ARG A 134 -6.08 -3.09 -14.71
N LYS A 135 -6.19 -4.41 -14.72
CA LYS A 135 -6.19 -5.26 -15.91
C LYS A 135 -7.42 -6.16 -15.85
N GLY A 136 -8.52 -5.71 -16.45
CA GLY A 136 -9.81 -6.39 -16.35
C GLY A 136 -10.33 -6.46 -14.91
N SER A 137 -10.47 -7.67 -14.38
CA SER A 137 -10.89 -7.91 -12.99
C SER A 137 -9.78 -7.71 -11.97
N ASP A 138 -8.52 -7.71 -12.39
CA ASP A 138 -7.38 -7.78 -11.48
C ASP A 138 -6.67 -6.42 -11.42
N VAL A 139 -5.80 -6.27 -10.41
CA VAL A 139 -4.91 -5.12 -10.28
C VAL A 139 -3.48 -5.61 -10.18
N GLU A 140 -2.68 -5.30 -11.19
CA GLU A 140 -1.24 -5.49 -11.17
C GLU A 140 -0.59 -4.37 -10.36
N ILE A 141 0.39 -4.75 -9.53
CA ILE A 141 1.09 -3.83 -8.64
C ILE A 141 2.59 -4.06 -8.82
N THR A 142 3.31 -3.04 -9.27
CA THR A 142 4.78 -3.04 -9.24
C THR A 142 5.24 -2.14 -8.11
N SER A 143 6.01 -2.67 -7.16
CA SER A 143 6.54 -1.91 -6.02
C SER A 143 8.06 -1.99 -5.96
N GLU A 144 8.69 -0.85 -5.74
CA GLU A 144 10.13 -0.67 -5.76
C GLU A 144 10.58 0.12 -4.53
N LEU A 145 11.71 -0.30 -3.97
CA LEU A 145 12.47 0.50 -3.01
C LEU A 145 13.70 1.08 -3.72
N VAL A 146 13.72 2.40 -3.85
CA VAL A 146 14.79 3.14 -4.50
C VAL A 146 15.51 3.98 -3.45
N ALA A 147 16.82 3.77 -3.30
CA ALA A 147 17.66 4.77 -2.66
C ALA A 147 17.81 5.91 -3.68
N ALA A 148 17.40 7.12 -3.31
CA ALA A 148 17.69 8.26 -4.17
C ALA A 148 19.22 8.50 -4.16
N PRO A 149 19.82 8.82 -5.32
CA PRO A 149 21.25 9.14 -5.40
C PRO A 149 21.62 10.41 -4.64
#